data_AF-A0A238V1E9-F1
#
_entry.id   AF-A0A238V1E9-F1
#
_cell.length_a   1.000
_cell.length_b   1.000
_cell.length_c   1.000
_cell.angle_alpha   90.00
_cell.angle_beta   90.00
_cell.angle_gamma   90.00
#
_symmetry.space_group_name_H-M   'P 1'
#
loop_
_entity.id
_entity.type
_entity.pdbx_description
1 polymer ?
#
loop_
_entity_poly.entity_id
_entity_poly.type
_entity_poly.pdbx_seq_one_letter_code
_entity_poly.pdbx_strand_id
1 'polypeptide(L)'
;MGAGMDDTRILAEVSASPFRRAVGVGMLWFLGGLLIYVALTTPPSVNWQIFLVLMGSCALWLGYVMMRATSLVLQLTEHELRDSAGTVLARVEDIEKIDRGAFALKPSNGFTLILKQPQTRCWRPGLWWRLGRRVAVGGVTPGSQTRLMADLIAALIAGESLI
;
A
#
# COMPACT_ATOMS: atom_id res chain seq x y z
N MET A 1 30.39 11.60 19.34
CA MET A 1 30.37 11.47 17.87
C MET A 1 29.78 10.10 17.56
N GLY A 2 28.45 9.98 17.50
CA GLY A 2 27.74 8.68 17.47
C GLY A 2 26.34 8.74 16.86
N ALA A 3 26.04 9.75 16.03
CA ALA A 3 24.70 10.01 15.52
C ALA A 3 24.47 9.47 14.09
N GLY A 4 25.07 8.33 13.73
CA GLY A 4 25.06 7.84 12.33
C GLY A 4 24.71 6.37 12.14
N MET A 5 24.51 5.59 13.20
CA MET A 5 24.29 4.13 13.10
C MET A 5 22.86 3.70 13.46
N ASP A 6 22.14 4.48 14.26
CA ASP A 6 20.82 4.11 14.79
C ASP A 6 19.67 4.48 13.85
N ASP A 7 19.78 5.57 13.07
CA ASP A 7 18.74 6.04 12.12
C ASP A 7 18.35 5.02 11.03
N THR A 8 19.20 4.01 10.79
CA THR A 8 18.99 3.00 9.74
C THR A 8 18.45 1.68 10.30
N ARG A 9 18.35 1.52 11.62
CA ARG A 9 17.88 0.27 12.21
C ARG A 9 16.42 0.04 11.84
N ILE A 10 16.16 -1.05 11.14
CA ILE A 10 14.82 -1.47 10.74
C ILE A 10 14.21 -2.25 11.90
N LEU A 11 13.16 -1.70 12.51
CA LEU A 11 12.43 -2.30 13.62
C LEU A 11 11.45 -3.37 13.13
N ALA A 12 10.82 -3.14 11.97
CA ALA A 12 9.92 -4.08 11.34
C ALA A 12 9.84 -3.87 9.83
N GLU A 13 9.52 -4.95 9.12
CA GLU A 13 9.24 -4.92 7.70
C GLU A 13 7.87 -5.53 7.39
N VAL A 14 7.18 -4.95 6.42
CA VAL A 14 5.94 -5.49 5.84
C VAL A 14 6.14 -5.63 4.34
N SER A 15 6.01 -6.86 3.84
CA SER A 15 6.05 -7.17 2.42
C SER A 15 4.71 -7.75 1.96
N ALA A 16 4.39 -7.61 0.67
CA ALA A 16 3.18 -8.20 0.11
C ALA A 16 3.23 -9.74 0.19
N SER A 17 2.11 -10.38 0.55
CA SER A 17 1.98 -11.84 0.45
C SER A 17 2.13 -12.27 -1.00
N PRO A 18 3.06 -13.18 -1.34
CA PRO A 18 3.26 -13.64 -2.72
C PRO A 18 1.97 -14.16 -3.36
N PHE A 19 1.20 -14.96 -2.59
CA PHE A 19 -0.06 -15.52 -3.05
C PHE A 19 -1.12 -14.44 -3.30
N ARG A 20 -1.38 -13.55 -2.34
CA ARG A 20 -2.39 -12.49 -2.49
C ARG A 20 -2.04 -11.52 -3.61
N ARG A 21 -0.74 -11.23 -3.77
CA ARG A 21 -0.20 -10.43 -4.88
C ARG A 21 -0.46 -11.10 -6.23
N ALA A 22 -0.13 -12.39 -6.37
CA ALA A 22 -0.34 -13.14 -7.59
C ALA A 22 -1.82 -13.20 -7.99
N VAL A 23 -2.71 -13.47 -7.02
CA VAL A 23 -4.15 -13.51 -7.26
C VAL A 23 -4.68 -12.14 -7.69
N GLY A 24 -4.33 -11.05 -6.98
CA GLY A 24 -4.83 -9.71 -7.30
C GLY A 24 -4.37 -9.20 -8.68
N VAL A 25 -3.08 -9.37 -9.00
CA VAL A 25 -2.53 -9.01 -10.32
C VAL A 25 -3.11 -9.90 -11.41
N GLY A 26 -3.18 -11.21 -11.17
CA GLY A 26 -3.72 -12.19 -12.11
C GLY A 26 -5.18 -11.93 -12.47
N MET A 27 -6.01 -11.55 -11.49
CA MET A 27 -7.41 -11.18 -11.74
C MET A 27 -7.54 -9.92 -12.59
N LEU A 28 -6.73 -8.88 -12.34
CA LEU A 28 -6.74 -7.66 -13.15
C LEU A 28 -6.30 -7.94 -14.59
N TRP A 29 -5.27 -8.77 -14.77
CA TRP A 29 -4.79 -9.15 -16.09
C TRP A 29 -5.78 -10.05 -16.83
N PHE A 30 -6.38 -11.02 -16.15
CA PHE A 30 -7.43 -11.85 -16.70
C PHE A 30 -8.63 -11.02 -17.14
N LEU A 31 -9.12 -10.12 -16.28
CA LEU A 31 -10.22 -9.21 -16.61
C LEU A 31 -9.87 -8.33 -17.81
N GLY A 32 -8.69 -7.71 -17.83
CA GLY A 32 -8.26 -6.86 -18.93
C GLY A 32 -8.16 -7.61 -20.26
N GLY A 33 -7.59 -8.81 -20.23
CA GLY A 33 -7.52 -9.70 -21.39
C GLY A 33 -8.90 -10.15 -21.87
N LEU A 34 -9.80 -10.50 -20.95
CA LEU A 34 -11.16 -10.91 -21.27
C LEU A 34 -11.96 -9.77 -21.92
N LEU A 35 -11.86 -8.54 -21.42
CA LEU A 35 -12.55 -7.38 -22.01
C LEU A 35 -12.07 -7.09 -23.44
N ILE A 36 -10.76 -7.15 -23.67
CA ILE A 36 -10.17 -6.98 -25.00
C ILE A 36 -10.60 -8.14 -25.91
N TYR A 37 -10.57 -9.37 -25.42
CA TYR A 37 -11.00 -10.55 -26.17
C TYR A 37 -12.46 -10.42 -26.63
N VAL A 38 -13.38 -10.03 -25.74
CA VAL A 38 -14.79 -9.77 -26.06
C VAL A 38 -14.90 -8.67 -27.12
N ALA A 39 -14.17 -7.56 -26.96
CA ALA A 39 -14.20 -6.45 -27.93
C ALA A 39 -13.76 -6.88 -29.35
N LEU A 40 -12.94 -7.92 -29.48
CA LEU A 40 -12.44 -8.42 -30.76
C LEU A 40 -13.28 -9.56 -31.35
N THR A 41 -13.84 -10.43 -30.51
CA THR A 41 -14.53 -11.66 -30.95
C THR A 41 -16.05 -11.50 -31.07
N THR A 42 -16.64 -10.62 -30.28
CA THR A 42 -18.06 -10.26 -30.38
C THR A 42 -18.18 -8.75 -30.55
N PRO A 43 -17.73 -8.21 -31.72
CA PRO A 43 -17.57 -6.77 -31.91
C PRO A 43 -18.92 -6.07 -31.72
N PRO A 44 -19.09 -5.28 -30.64
CA PRO A 44 -20.30 -4.52 -30.43
C PRO A 44 -20.28 -3.30 -31.37
N SER A 45 -21.23 -2.36 -31.20
CA SER A 45 -21.11 -1.08 -31.88
C SER A 45 -19.77 -0.39 -31.53
N VAL A 46 -19.24 0.37 -32.48
CA VAL A 46 -17.89 0.98 -32.41
C VAL A 46 -17.64 1.70 -31.08
N ASN A 47 -18.64 2.43 -30.56
CA ASN A 47 -18.54 3.12 -29.26
C ASN A 47 -18.27 2.16 -28.10
N TRP A 48 -18.99 1.04 -28.04
CA TRP A 48 -18.81 0.03 -27.00
C TRP A 48 -17.51 -0.74 -27.20
N GLN A 49 -17.08 -0.95 -28.44
CA GLN A 49 -15.82 -1.62 -28.72
C GLN A 49 -14.64 -0.78 -28.21
N ILE A 50 -14.62 0.52 -28.52
CA ILE A 50 -13.62 1.46 -28.01
C ILE A 50 -13.65 1.47 -26.48
N PHE A 51 -14.84 1.54 -25.86
CA PHE A 51 -14.98 1.53 -24.41
C PHE A 51 -14.39 0.26 -23.78
N LEU A 52 -14.69 -0.93 -24.32
CA LEU A 52 -14.17 -2.20 -23.81
C LEU A 52 -12.66 -2.31 -23.95
N VAL A 53 -12.10 -1.87 -25.09
CA VAL A 53 -10.64 -1.83 -25.28
C VAL A 53 -9.99 -0.90 -24.27
N LEU A 54 -10.50 0.32 -24.10
CA LEU A 54 -9.96 1.27 -23.12
C LEU A 54 -10.05 0.73 -21.69
N MET A 55 -11.17 0.13 -21.31
CA MET A 55 -11.35 -0.45 -19.97
C MET A 55 -10.43 -1.65 -19.76
N GLY A 56 -10.29 -2.51 -20.76
CA GLY A 56 -9.38 -3.65 -20.73
C GLY A 56 -7.92 -3.22 -20.60
N SER A 57 -7.48 -2.28 -21.42
CA SER A 57 -6.14 -1.68 -21.32
C SER A 57 -5.91 -1.02 -19.96
N CYS A 58 -6.91 -0.32 -19.41
CA CYS A 58 -6.84 0.26 -18.08
C CYS A 58 -6.66 -0.83 -17.00
N ALA A 59 -7.42 -1.93 -17.05
CA ALA A 59 -7.28 -3.05 -16.12
C ALA A 59 -5.89 -3.72 -16.21
N LEU A 60 -5.38 -3.93 -17.43
CA LEU A 60 -4.01 -4.44 -17.64
C LEU A 60 -2.96 -3.51 -17.02
N TRP A 61 -3.10 -2.21 -17.25
CA TRP A 61 -2.22 -1.19 -16.70
C TRP A 61 -2.29 -1.13 -15.17
N LEU A 62 -3.48 -1.17 -14.58
CA LEU A 62 -3.66 -1.26 -13.12
C LEU A 62 -3.02 -2.51 -12.54
N GLY A 63 -3.11 -3.66 -13.22
CA GLY A 63 -2.40 -4.89 -12.83
C GLY A 63 -0.88 -4.70 -12.82
N TYR A 64 -0.32 -4.04 -13.83
CA TYR A 64 1.10 -3.71 -13.89
C TYR A 64 1.52 -2.74 -12.76
N VAL A 65 0.74 -1.67 -12.53
CA VAL A 65 1.01 -0.71 -11.45
C VAL A 65 0.95 -1.40 -10.08
N MET A 66 -0.04 -2.26 -9.84
CA MET A 66 -0.16 -3.07 -8.62
C MET A 66 1.02 -4.03 -8.46
N MET A 67 1.45 -4.70 -9.53
CA MET A 67 2.59 -5.60 -9.50
C MET A 67 3.88 -4.89 -9.07
N ARG A 68 4.11 -3.66 -9.55
CA ARG A 68 5.26 -2.83 -9.16
C ARG A 68 5.13 -2.22 -7.78
N ALA A 69 3.94 -1.79 -7.38
CA ALA A 69 3.70 -1.26 -6.06
C ALA A 69 3.92 -2.33 -4.97
N THR A 70 3.45 -3.54 -5.22
CA THR A 70 3.53 -4.67 -4.27
C THR A 70 4.87 -5.40 -4.26
N SER A 71 5.83 -5.03 -5.13
CA SER A 71 7.22 -5.47 -4.99
C SER A 71 8.02 -4.63 -3.98
N LEU A 72 7.44 -3.54 -3.49
CA LEU A 72 8.06 -2.71 -2.45
C LEU A 72 7.88 -3.35 -1.08
N VAL A 73 8.84 -3.07 -0.20
CA VAL A 73 8.81 -3.45 1.22
C VAL A 73 8.60 -2.18 2.03
N LEU A 74 7.71 -2.22 3.01
CA LEU A 74 7.55 -1.14 3.98
C LEU A 74 8.46 -1.40 5.16
N GLN A 75 9.26 -0.40 5.53
CA GLN A 75 10.27 -0.48 6.56
C GLN A 75 9.98 0.58 7.61
N LEU A 76 9.86 0.15 8.86
CA LEU A 76 9.77 1.04 10.00
C LEU A 76 11.14 1.18 10.66
N THR A 77 11.51 2.43 10.88
CA THR A 77 12.65 2.83 11.71
C THR A 77 12.12 3.57 12.93
N GLU A 78 13.02 3.96 13.83
CA GLU A 78 12.67 4.79 15.00
C GLU A 78 12.10 6.16 14.60
N HIS A 79 12.45 6.69 13.43
CA HIS A 79 12.07 8.04 13.00
C HIS A 79 10.99 8.09 11.92
N GLU A 80 10.90 7.06 11.07
CA GLU A 80 9.99 7.09 9.92
C GLU A 80 9.55 5.71 9.46
N LEU A 81 8.35 5.68 8.88
CA LEU A 81 7.85 4.60 8.06
C LEU A 81 8.08 4.96 6.58
N ARG A 82 8.84 4.15 5.86
CA ARG A 82 9.18 4.36 4.44
C ARG A 82 8.97 3.11 3.60
N ASP A 83 8.89 3.27 2.29
CA ASP A 83 8.99 2.15 1.35
C ASP A 83 10.43 1.94 0.87
N SER A 84 10.72 0.75 0.35
CA SER A 84 12.04 0.37 -0.16
C SER A 84 12.48 1.14 -1.42
N ALA A 85 11.62 1.99 -1.97
CA ALA A 85 11.97 2.94 -3.03
C ALA A 85 12.37 4.32 -2.48
N GLY A 86 12.43 4.47 -1.15
CA GLY A 86 12.79 5.72 -0.45
C GLY A 86 11.61 6.66 -0.23
N THR A 87 10.38 6.27 -0.54
CA THR A 87 9.22 7.12 -0.28
C THR A 87 8.88 7.07 1.20
N VAL A 88 8.99 8.20 1.91
CA VAL A 88 8.54 8.30 3.31
C VAL A 88 7.01 8.35 3.34
N LEU A 89 6.39 7.38 4.00
CA LEU A 89 4.95 7.30 4.21
C LEU A 89 4.51 8.31 5.27
N ALA A 90 5.20 8.29 6.42
CA ALA A 90 5.00 9.18 7.56
C ALA A 90 6.26 9.19 8.44
N ARG A 91 6.62 10.36 8.99
CA ARG A 91 7.57 10.44 10.11
C ARG A 91 6.85 10.09 11.40
N VAL A 92 7.50 9.39 12.32
CA VAL A 92 6.93 8.99 13.61
C VAL A 92 6.45 10.20 14.40
N GLU A 93 7.23 11.29 14.40
CA GLU A 93 6.89 12.56 15.05
C GLU A 93 5.63 13.22 14.48
N ASP A 94 5.28 12.95 13.22
CA ASP A 94 4.10 13.50 12.53
C ASP A 94 2.84 12.67 12.76
N ILE A 95 2.96 11.47 13.33
CA ILE A 95 1.82 10.60 13.60
C ILE A 95 1.11 11.11 14.86
N GLU A 96 -0.17 11.44 14.71
CA GLU A 96 -1.04 11.83 15.81
C GLU A 96 -1.72 10.63 16.44
N LYS A 97 -2.17 9.69 15.61
CA LYS A 97 -2.91 8.51 16.06
C LYS A 97 -2.75 7.37 15.07
N ILE A 98 -2.75 6.15 15.59
CA ILE A 98 -2.94 4.92 14.82
C ILE A 98 -4.34 4.34 15.07
N ASP A 99 -4.99 3.88 14.00
CA ASP A 99 -6.29 3.24 14.02
C ASP A 99 -6.21 1.82 13.43
N ARG A 100 -6.66 0.86 14.23
CA ARG A 100 -6.69 -0.58 13.93
C ARG A 100 -8.12 -1.14 13.95
N GLY A 101 -9.10 -0.30 14.31
CA GLY A 101 -10.46 -0.72 14.61
C GLY A 101 -11.17 -1.29 13.38
N ALA A 102 -12.21 -2.08 13.62
CA ALA A 102 -13.06 -2.61 12.55
C ALA A 102 -13.77 -1.49 11.74
N PHE A 103 -13.95 -0.32 12.35
CA PHE A 103 -14.56 0.86 11.74
C PHE A 103 -13.54 1.86 11.19
N ALA A 104 -12.24 1.56 11.26
CA ALA A 104 -11.22 2.37 10.63
C ALA A 104 -11.35 2.23 9.11
N LEU A 105 -11.16 3.33 8.37
CA LEU A 105 -10.92 3.29 6.93
C LEU A 105 -9.54 2.67 6.66
N LYS A 106 -9.42 1.36 6.91
CA LYS A 106 -8.21 0.57 6.74
C LYS A 106 -8.40 -0.42 5.59
N PRO A 107 -7.38 -0.60 4.75
CA PRO A 107 -7.37 -1.69 3.79
C PRO A 107 -7.35 -3.05 4.51
N SER A 108 -7.72 -4.10 3.79
CA SER A 108 -7.72 -5.48 4.30
C SER A 108 -6.39 -5.82 4.96
N ASN A 109 -6.42 -6.45 6.15
CA ASN A 109 -5.22 -6.81 6.91
C ASN A 109 -4.24 -5.63 7.10
N GLY A 110 -4.78 -4.44 7.36
CA GLY A 110 -4.02 -3.21 7.47
C GLY A 110 -4.30 -2.40 8.73
N PHE A 111 -3.73 -1.21 8.76
CA PHE A 111 -3.97 -0.14 9.74
C PHE A 111 -3.96 1.22 9.05
N THR A 112 -4.45 2.25 9.75
CA THR A 112 -4.46 3.62 9.27
C THR A 112 -3.80 4.54 10.27
N LEU A 113 -2.86 5.35 9.82
CA LEU A 113 -2.25 6.45 10.54
C LEU A 113 -3.02 7.74 10.23
N ILE A 114 -3.25 8.52 11.28
CA ILE A 114 -3.70 9.90 11.20
C ILE A 114 -2.50 10.77 11.54
N LEU A 115 -2.15 11.66 10.62
CA LEU A 115 -1.03 12.57 10.73
C LEU A 115 -1.51 13.93 11.26
N LYS A 116 -0.60 14.65 11.93
CA LYS A 116 -0.84 16.01 12.43
C LYS A 116 -1.16 16.99 11.30
N GLN A 117 -0.49 16.86 10.17
CA GLN A 117 -0.62 17.74 8.99
C GLN A 117 -0.92 16.94 7.72
N PRO A 118 -1.62 17.54 6.73
CA PRO A 118 -1.84 16.90 5.44
C PRO A 118 -0.53 16.72 4.68
N GLN A 119 -0.43 15.63 3.93
CA GLN A 119 0.77 15.26 3.17
C GLN A 119 0.45 15.02 1.69
N THR A 120 1.47 15.05 0.84
CA THR A 120 1.33 14.84 -0.62
C THR A 120 0.65 13.51 -0.92
N ARG A 121 -0.43 13.55 -1.71
CA ARG A 121 -1.19 12.36 -2.10
C ARG A 121 -0.28 11.35 -2.78
N CYS A 122 -0.36 10.10 -2.33
CA CYS A 122 0.37 8.98 -2.94
C CYS A 122 -0.50 7.74 -2.92
N TRP A 123 -0.37 6.89 -3.94
CA TRP A 123 -1.08 5.62 -3.98
C TRP A 123 -0.15 4.54 -4.53
N ARG A 124 0.08 3.51 -3.71
CA ARG A 124 0.74 2.27 -4.07
C ARG A 124 -0.32 1.15 -4.01
N PRO A 125 -1.01 0.87 -5.12
CA PRO A 125 -2.15 -0.06 -5.13
C PRO A 125 -1.77 -1.43 -4.55
N GLY A 126 -2.63 -1.92 -3.65
CA GLY A 126 -2.44 -3.18 -2.94
C GLY A 126 -1.48 -3.13 -1.74
N LEU A 127 -0.78 -2.01 -1.50
CA LEU A 127 0.22 -1.90 -0.43
C LEU A 127 -0.07 -0.76 0.55
N TRP A 128 -0.22 0.48 0.06
CA TRP A 128 -0.54 1.63 0.91
C TRP A 128 -1.06 2.83 0.11
N TRP A 129 -1.69 3.77 0.79
CA TRP A 129 -2.09 5.05 0.21
C TRP A 129 -2.00 6.18 1.24
N ARG A 130 -1.88 7.40 0.73
CA ARG A 130 -1.89 8.64 1.50
C ARG A 130 -2.80 9.66 0.85
N LEU A 131 -3.71 10.21 1.65
CA LEU A 131 -4.68 11.23 1.22
C LEU A 131 -4.99 12.17 2.39
N GLY A 132 -4.68 13.45 2.22
CA GLY A 132 -4.83 14.44 3.30
C GLY A 132 -3.97 14.06 4.50
N ARG A 133 -4.59 13.93 5.67
CA ARG A 133 -3.96 13.51 6.92
C ARG A 133 -3.90 12.01 7.13
N ARG A 134 -4.38 11.20 6.18
CA ARG A 134 -4.50 9.74 6.36
C ARG A 134 -3.45 9.01 5.56
N VAL A 135 -2.77 8.08 6.20
CA VAL A 135 -1.91 7.08 5.55
C VAL A 135 -2.44 5.71 5.94
N ALA A 136 -2.84 4.90 4.98
CA ALA A 136 -3.29 3.55 5.28
C ALA A 136 -2.38 2.52 4.63
N VAL A 137 -1.98 1.53 5.42
CA VAL A 137 -1.10 0.43 5.02
C VAL A 137 -1.92 -0.84 5.05
N GLY A 138 -1.88 -1.62 3.96
CA GLY A 138 -2.49 -2.94 3.89
C GLY A 138 -2.90 -3.33 2.47
N GLY A 139 -3.81 -4.29 2.37
CA GLY A 139 -4.28 -4.84 1.10
C GLY A 139 -3.79 -6.27 0.94
N VAL A 140 -2.72 -6.47 0.18
CA VAL A 140 -2.12 -7.80 -0.02
C VAL A 140 -1.08 -8.17 1.05
N THR A 141 -0.85 -7.32 2.04
CA THR A 141 0.08 -7.58 3.15
C THR A 141 -0.46 -8.66 4.12
N PRO A 142 0.41 -9.43 4.79
CA PRO A 142 0.03 -10.34 5.85
C PRO A 142 -0.45 -9.59 7.10
N GLY A 143 -1.58 -10.02 7.68
CA GLY A 143 -2.16 -9.38 8.86
C GLY A 143 -1.26 -9.46 10.10
N SER A 144 -0.45 -10.52 10.22
CA SER A 144 0.53 -10.68 11.30
C SER A 144 1.61 -9.60 11.25
N GLN A 145 2.17 -9.33 10.07
CA GLN A 145 3.20 -8.30 9.88
C GLN A 145 2.65 -6.90 10.13
N THR A 146 1.48 -6.57 9.57
CA THR A 146 0.86 -5.26 9.77
C THR A 146 0.42 -5.03 11.20
N ARG A 147 0.03 -6.08 11.92
CA ARG A 147 -0.34 -5.98 13.34
C ARG A 147 0.88 -5.65 14.19
N LEU A 148 1.98 -6.40 14.01
CA LEU A 148 3.25 -6.15 14.69
C LEU A 148 3.76 -4.73 14.40
N MET A 149 3.72 -4.33 13.13
CA MET A 149 4.09 -2.99 12.68
C MET A 149 3.26 -1.90 13.39
N ALA A 150 1.94 -2.07 13.46
CA ALA A 150 1.04 -1.14 14.12
C ALA A 150 1.33 -1.03 15.64
N ASP A 151 1.59 -2.17 16.28
CA ASP A 151 1.87 -2.22 17.72
C ASP A 151 3.22 -1.53 18.03
N LEU A 152 4.25 -1.70 17.19
CA LEU A 152 5.53 -0.97 17.32
C LEU A 152 5.37 0.54 17.11
N ILE A 153 4.59 0.96 16.09
CA ILE A 153 4.30 2.38 15.86
C ILE A 153 3.58 2.98 17.07
N ALA A 154 2.64 2.25 17.68
CA ALA A 154 1.93 2.71 18.87
C ALA A 154 2.89 2.94 20.05
N ALA A 155 3.85 2.03 20.27
CA ALA A 155 4.87 2.18 21.31
C ALA A 155 5.78 3.39 21.05
N LEU A 156 6.22 3.59 19.81
CA LEU A 156 7.05 4.75 19.43
C LEU A 156 6.33 6.08 19.68
N ILE A 157 5.04 6.18 19.33
CA ILE A 157 4.25 7.41 19.55
C ILE A 157 3.99 7.67 21.04
N ALA A 158 3.88 6.61 21.84
CA ALA A 158 3.74 6.71 23.30
C ALA A 158 5.05 7.14 24.00
N GLY A 159 6.17 7.22 23.27
CA GLY A 159 7.48 7.55 23.83
C GLY A 159 8.12 6.41 24.61
N GLU A 160 7.67 5.17 24.41
CA GLU A 160 8.35 4.00 24.98
C GLU A 160 9.65 3.77 24.20
N SER A 161 10.79 3.80 24.90
CA SER A 161 12.07 3.38 24.33
C SER A 161 12.00 1.88 24.05
N LEU A 162 11.99 1.50 22.77
CA LEU A 162 12.00 0.09 22.34
C LEU A 162 13.41 -0.52 22.47
N ILE A 163 14.05 -0.37 23.64
CA ILE A 163 15.32 -1.00 24.04
C ILE A 163 15.30 -1.21 25.55
#